data_AF-A0A645CRQ7-F1
#
_entry.id   AF-A0A645CRQ7-F1
#
_cell.length_a   1.000
_cell.length_b   1.000
_cell.length_c   1.000
_cell.angle_alpha   90.00
_cell.angle_beta   90.00
_cell.angle_gamma   90.00
#
_symmetry.space_group_name_H-M   'P 1'
#
loop_
_entity.id
_entity.type
_entity.pdbx_description
1 polymer ?
#
loop_
_entity_poly.entity_id
_entity_poly.type
_entity_poly.pdbx_seq_one_letter_code
_entity_poly.pdbx_strand_id
1 'polypeptide(L)' 'MNDNLTKIADAIKIARNTNTIVMQNIVFALGVKAIVLALGAMGIATMWMAVFADVGVALIAILNSMRKKLK' A
#
# COMPACT_ATOMS: atom_id res chain seq x y z
N MET A 1 -13.08 -13.34 32.39
CA MET A 1 -13.15 -11.91 32.04
C MET A 1 -11.77 -11.37 32.34
N ASN A 2 -10.86 -11.46 31.37
CA ASN A 2 -9.42 -11.25 31.60
C ASN A 2 -8.99 -9.99 30.87
N ASP A 3 -9.00 -8.89 31.62
CA ASP A 3 -8.42 -7.60 31.27
C ASP A 3 -6.91 -7.73 31.12
N ASN A 4 -6.50 -8.28 29.97
CA ASN A 4 -5.11 -8.31 29.60
C ASN A 4 -4.80 -7.00 28.88
N LEU A 5 -4.37 -5.98 29.63
CA LEU A 5 -3.70 -4.80 29.06
C LEU A 5 -2.56 -5.21 28.10
N THR A 6 -1.99 -6.40 28.30
CA THR A 6 -1.04 -7.07 27.42
C THR A 6 -1.55 -7.26 25.99
N LYS A 7 -2.85 -7.57 25.78
CA LYS A 7 -3.43 -7.71 24.43
C LYS A 7 -3.51 -6.38 23.68
N ILE A 8 -3.68 -5.28 24.40
CA ILE A 8 -3.64 -3.93 23.83
C ILE A 8 -2.20 -3.59 23.44
N ALA A 9 -1.21 -3.91 24.29
CA ALA A 9 0.20 -3.73 23.98
C ALA A 9 0.66 -4.55 22.76
N ASP A 10 0.18 -5.79 22.62
CA ASP A 10 0.45 -6.64 21.47
C ASP A 10 -0.25 -6.12 20.20
N ALA A 11 -1.50 -5.68 20.29
CA ALA A 11 -2.22 -5.06 19.19
C ALA A 11 -1.53 -3.79 18.68
N ILE A 12 -0.97 -2.96 19.58
CA ILE A 12 -0.19 -1.76 19.23
C ILE A 12 1.11 -2.15 18.51
N LYS A 13 1.83 -3.18 18.97
CA LYS A 13 3.02 -3.69 18.28
C LYS A 13 2.71 -4.17 16.86
N ILE A 14 1.60 -4.91 16.70
CA ILE A 14 1.14 -5.38 15.39
C ILE A 14 0.75 -4.19 14.51
N ALA A 15 -0.03 -3.23 15.02
CA ALA A 15 -0.44 -2.04 14.29
C ALA A 15 0.76 -1.19 13.81
N ARG A 16 1.81 -1.07 14.63
CA ARG A 16 3.02 -0.32 14.28
C ARG A 16 3.80 -1.00 13.14
N ASN A 17 3.89 -2.32 13.14
CA ASN A 17 4.46 -3.08 12.04
C ASN A 17 3.62 -2.99 10.76
N THR A 18 2.29 -2.97 10.89
CA THR A 18 1.36 -2.77 9.77
C THR A 18 1.51 -1.38 9.17
N ASN A 19 1.67 -0.33 9.98
CA ASN A 19 1.83 1.04 9.53
C ASN A 19 3.05 1.23 8.61
N THR A 20 4.19 0.59 8.91
CA THR A 20 5.38 0.67 8.05
C THR A 20 5.10 0.09 6.65
N ILE A 21 4.30 -0.97 6.57
CA ILE A 21 3.93 -1.61 5.29
C ILE A 21 2.95 -0.74 4.51
N VAL A 22 1.95 -0.20 5.21
CA VAL A 22 0.98 0.74 4.63
C VAL A 22 1.72 1.94 4.06
N MET A 23 2.71 2.48 4.77
CA MET A 23 3.56 3.56 4.27
C MET A 23 4.37 3.16 3.03
N GLN A 24 4.93 1.95 2.97
CA GLN A 24 5.60 1.46 1.75
C GLN A 24 4.64 1.36 0.56
N ASN A 25 3.42 0.85 0.78
CA ASN A 25 2.41 0.78 -0.27
C ASN A 25 1.93 2.16 -0.73
N ILE A 26 1.72 3.10 0.20
CA ILE A 26 1.34 4.48 -0.11
C ILE A 26 2.43 5.16 -0.94
N VAL A 27 3.70 5.00 -0.54
CA VAL A 27 4.85 5.55 -1.29
C VAL A 27 4.91 4.94 -2.69
N PHE A 28 4.69 3.63 -2.82
CA PHE A 28 4.68 2.96 -4.13
C PHE A 28 3.53 3.46 -5.02
N ALA A 29 2.33 3.58 -4.45
CA ALA A 29 1.16 4.08 -5.15
C ALA A 29 1.33 5.53 -5.60
N LEU A 30 1.87 6.40 -4.72
CA LEU A 30 2.18 7.78 -5.05
C LEU A 30 3.26 7.88 -6.13
N GLY A 31 4.28 7.02 -6.08
CA GLY A 31 5.32 6.96 -7.11
C GLY A 31 4.77 6.65 -8.49
N VAL A 32 3.96 5.59 -8.61
CA VAL A 32 3.33 5.23 -9.89
C VAL A 32 2.36 6.32 -10.35
N LYS A 33 1.57 6.91 -9.45
CA LYS A 33 0.66 8.00 -9.78
C LYS A 33 1.40 9.24 -10.29
N ALA A 34 2.56 9.56 -9.72
CA ALA A 34 3.42 10.64 -10.19
C ALA A 34 4.02 10.35 -11.58
N ILE A 35 4.45 9.10 -11.85
CA ILE A 35 4.95 8.68 -13.16
C ILE A 35 3.85 8.80 -14.21
N VAL A 36 2.65 8.31 -13.92
CA VAL A 36 1.49 8.39 -14.83
C VAL A 36 1.11 9.84 -15.11
N LEU A 37 1.12 10.71 -14.09
CA LEU A 37 0.88 12.14 -14.24
C LEU A 37 1.95 12.81 -15.12
N ALA A 38 3.23 12.49 -14.91
CA ALA A 38 4.32 13.04 -15.71
C ALA A 38 4.23 12.59 -17.18
N LEU A 39 3.93 11.32 -17.43
CA LEU A 39 3.71 10.77 -18.77
C LEU A 39 2.46 11.36 -19.44
N GLY A 40 1.41 11.63 -18.64
CA GLY A 40 0.19 12.30 -19.10
C GLY A 40 0.43 13.76 -19.45
N ALA A 41 1.24 14.48 -18.67
CA ALA A 41 1.66 15.84 -18.97
C ALA A 41 2.49 15.93 -20.26
N MET A 42 3.26 14.89 -20.59
CA MET A 42 3.97 14.78 -21.87
C MET A 42 3.07 14.35 -23.06
N GLY A 43 1.79 14.07 -22.84
CA GLY A 43 0.82 13.69 -23.89
C GLY A 43 0.98 12.27 -24.43
N ILE A 44 1.83 11.45 -23.82
CA ILE A 44 2.11 10.06 -24.24
C ILE A 44 1.23 9.06 -23.48
N ALA A 45 0.70 9.44 -22.31
CA ALA A 45 -0.14 8.54 -21.53
C ALA A 45 -1.55 8.41 -22.11
N THR A 46 -1.85 7.22 -22.61
CA THR A 46 -3.22 6.79 -22.92
C THR A 46 -3.97 6.45 -21.63
N MET A 47 -5.28 6.72 -21.60
CA MET A 47 -6.15 6.37 -20.47
C MET A 47 -5.99 4.90 -20.03
N TRP A 48 -5.71 4.00 -20.98
CA TRP A 48 -5.51 2.59 -20.72
C TRP A 48 -4.24 2.29 -19.90
N MET A 49 -3.12 2.99 -20.16
CA MET A 49 -1.91 2.86 -19.35
C MET A 49 -2.10 3.39 -17.93
N ALA A 50 -2.87 4.47 -17.77
CA ALA A 50 -3.19 5.02 -16.46
C ALA A 50 -4.03 4.04 -15.62
N VAL A 51 -5.04 3.41 -16.22
CA VAL A 51 -5.86 2.40 -15.54
C VAL A 51 -5.04 1.17 -15.16
N PHE A 52 -4.19 0.68 -16.07
CA PHE A 52 -3.32 -0.47 -15.78
C PHE A 52 -2.35 -0.18 -14.63
N ALA A 53 -1.79 1.03 -14.60
CA ALA A 53 -0.89 1.46 -13.53
C ALA A 53 -1.60 1.51 -12.18
N ASP A 54 -2.80 2.10 -12.08
CA ASP A 54 -3.57 2.16 -10.83
C ASP A 54 -4.02 0.77 -10.35
N VAL A 55 -4.47 -0.11 -11.26
CA VAL A 55 -4.88 -1.49 -10.92
C VAL A 55 -3.66 -2.34 -10.52
N GLY A 56 -2.55 -2.23 -11.23
CA GLY A 56 -1.30 -2.94 -10.92
C GLY A 56 -0.73 -2.55 -9.55
N VAL A 57 -0.74 -1.24 -9.23
CA VAL A 57 -0.40 -0.73 -7.90
C VAL A 57 -1.29 -1.32 -6.82
N ALA A 58 -2.61 -1.35 -7.06
CA ALA A 58 -3.55 -1.92 -6.10
C ALA A 58 -3.26 -3.42 -5.84
N LEU A 59 -2.99 -4.19 -6.90
CA LEU A 59 -2.62 -5.60 -6.77
C LEU A 59 -1.31 -5.80 -5.99
N ILE A 60 -0.28 -5.01 -6.27
CA ILE A 60 1.00 -5.04 -5.53
C ILE A 60 0.77 -4.68 -4.06
N ALA A 61 -0.03 -3.66 -3.79
CA ALA A 61 -0.35 -3.24 -2.43
C ALA A 61 -1.09 -4.36 -1.66
N ILE A 62 -2.03 -5.04 -2.30
CA ILE A 62 -2.77 -6.18 -1.73
C ILE A 62 -1.82 -7.36 -1.47
N LEU A 63 -0.97 -7.73 -2.43
CA LEU A 63 0.01 -8.80 -2.27
C LEU A 63 1.00 -8.52 -1.13
N ASN A 64 1.49 -7.29 -1.03
CA ASN A 64 2.42 -6.88 0.03
C ASN A 64 1.73 -6.87 1.41
N SER A 65 0.44 -6.52 1.46
CA SER A 65 -0.40 -6.61 2.67
C SER A 65 -0.64 -8.06 3.10
N MET A 66 -0.93 -8.97 2.16
CA MET A 66 -1.17 -10.39 2.43
C MET A 66 0.07 -11.14 2.90
N ARG A 67 1.26 -10.83 2.35
CA ARG A 67 2.51 -11.54 2.66
C ARG A 67 2.88 -11.54 4.15
N LYS A 68 2.51 -10.49 4.88
CA LYS A 68 2.88 -10.35 6.29
C LYS A 68 1.78 -10.70 7.28
N LYS A 69 0.55 -10.97 6.83
CA LYS A 69 -0.50 -11.58 7.67
C LYS A 69 -0.23 -13.06 7.96
N LEU A 70 0.71 -13.65 7.22
CA LEU A 70 1.14 -15.06 7.30
C LEU A 70 2.42 -15.28 8.13
N LYS A 71 2.96 -14.25 8.80
CA LYS A 71 4.12 -14.33 9.71
C LYS A 71 3.81 -13.63 11.01
#